data_AF-A0A838PJQ1-F1
#
_entry.id   AF-A0A838PJQ1-F1
#
_cell.length_a   1.000
_cell.length_b   1.000
_cell.length_c   1.000
_cell.angle_alpha   90.00
_cell.angle_beta   90.00
_cell.angle_gamma   90.00
#
_symmetry.space_group_name_H-M   'P 1'
#
loop_
_entity.id
_entity.type
_entity.pdbx_description
1 polymer ?
#
loop_
_entity_poly.entity_id
_entity_poly.type
_entity_poly.pdbx_seq_one_letter_code
_entity_poly.pdbx_strand_id
1 'polypeptide(L)'
;MEVVLAAVVLACLVALVVLRPLVEGPGREVEEDARRAELEAAKEAKYREIRDAELDRGMGKLSAEDHRTTDRELREEAIEILRELDALEGRSPGG
;
A
#
# COMPACT_ATOMS: atom_id res chain seq x y z
N MET A 1 -40.76 -11.53 -28.64
CA MET A 1 -40.34 -11.58 -27.22
C MET A 1 -38.83 -11.59 -27.06
N GLU A 2 -38.09 -12.32 -27.89
CA GLU A 2 -36.62 -12.41 -27.83
C GLU A 2 -35.90 -11.06 -27.96
N VAL A 3 -36.30 -10.22 -28.92
CA VAL A 3 -35.70 -8.88 -29.11
C VAL A 3 -35.93 -7.97 -27.90
N VAL A 4 -37.09 -8.08 -27.25
CA VAL A 4 -37.41 -7.32 -26.03
C VAL A 4 -36.54 -7.81 -24.88
N LEU A 5 -36.37 -9.12 -24.74
CA LEU A 5 -35.50 -9.72 -23.72
C LEU A 5 -34.03 -9.29 -23.93
N ALA A 6 -33.54 -9.34 -25.17
CA ALA A 6 -32.19 -8.90 -25.52
C ALA A 6 -31.99 -7.41 -25.23
N ALA A 7 -32.99 -6.56 -25.53
CA ALA A 7 -32.95 -5.13 -25.21
C ALA A 7 -32.91 -4.87 -23.70
N VAL A 8 -33.68 -5.63 -22.90
CA VAL A 8 -33.68 -5.53 -21.44
C VAL A 8 -32.34 -5.98 -20.85
N VAL A 9 -31.78 -7.10 -21.31
CA VAL A 9 -30.47 -7.59 -20.87
C VAL A 9 -29.37 -6.59 -21.19
N LEU A 10 -29.38 -6.03 -22.41
CA LEU A 10 -28.44 -4.99 -22.81
C LEU A 10 -28.59 -3.73 -21.94
N ALA A 11 -29.82 -3.29 -21.68
CA ALA A 11 -30.07 -2.14 -20.81
C ALA A 11 -29.57 -2.38 -19.38
N CYS A 12 -29.76 -3.58 -18.83
CA CYS A 12 -29.24 -3.96 -17.51
C CYS A 12 -27.70 -3.95 -17.49
N LEU A 13 -27.03 -4.49 -18.52
CA LEU A 13 -25.57 -4.46 -18.62
C LEU A 13 -25.03 -3.04 -18.68
N VAL A 14 -25.65 -2.19 -19.51
CA VAL A 14 -25.27 -0.77 -19.60
C VAL A 14 -25.50 -0.06 -18.26
N ALA A 15 -26.63 -0.30 -17.60
CA ALA A 15 -26.91 0.25 -16.28
C ALA A 15 -25.87 -0.17 -15.24
N LEU A 16 -25.43 -1.44 -15.22
CA LEU A 16 -24.39 -1.91 -14.31
C LEU A 16 -23.04 -1.24 -14.56
N VAL A 17 -22.65 -1.04 -15.83
CA VAL A 17 -21.41 -0.35 -16.19
C VAL A 17 -21.45 1.13 -15.80
N VAL A 18 -22.58 1.80 -16.01
CA VAL A 18 -22.75 3.23 -15.70
C VAL A 18 -22.92 3.49 -14.20
N LEU A 19 -23.57 2.58 -13.46
CA LEU A 19 -23.76 2.70 -12.01
C LEU A 19 -22.54 2.27 -11.20
N ARG A 20 -21.64 1.47 -11.77
CA ARG A 20 -20.38 1.07 -11.11
C ARG A 20 -19.59 2.24 -10.50
N PRO A 21 -19.24 3.29 -11.26
CA PRO A 21 -18.48 4.44 -10.71
C PRO A 21 -19.26 5.23 -9.65
N LEU A 22 -20.60 5.10 -9.60
CA LEU A 22 -21.43 5.75 -8.59
C LEU A 22 -21.51 4.93 -7.29
N VAL A 23 -21.40 3.60 -7.38
CA VAL A 23 -21.30 2.68 -6.22
C VAL A 23 -19.88 2.65 -5.67
N GLU A 24 -18.87 2.73 -6.53
CA GLU A 24 -17.44 2.82 -6.17
C GLU A 24 -17.02 4.23 -5.74
N GLY A 25 -17.97 5.09 -5.37
CA GLY A 25 -17.88 6.54 -5.32
C GLY A 25 -16.60 7.15 -4.73
N PRO A 26 -16.33 8.45 -5.03
CA PRO A 26 -15.04 9.13 -4.84
C PRO A 26 -14.46 9.08 -3.42
N GLY A 27 -15.25 8.72 -2.40
CA GLY A 27 -14.74 8.47 -1.05
C GLY A 27 -13.78 7.27 -0.96
N ARG A 28 -13.95 6.24 -1.80
CA ARG A 28 -13.11 5.04 -1.74
C ARG A 28 -11.71 5.29 -2.31
N GLU A 29 -11.61 6.04 -3.40
CA GLU A 29 -10.33 6.48 -3.97
C GLU A 29 -9.59 7.44 -3.04
N VAL A 30 -10.30 8.42 -2.45
CA VAL A 30 -9.71 9.36 -1.49
C VAL A 30 -9.19 8.66 -0.23
N GLU A 31 -9.89 7.63 0.26
CA GLU A 31 -9.45 6.84 1.41
C GLU A 31 -8.24 5.94 1.09
N GLU A 32 -8.20 5.33 -0.09
CA GLU A 32 -7.02 4.58 -0.57
C GLU A 32 -5.80 5.48 -0.74
N ASP A 33 -5.96 6.68 -1.33
CA ASP A 33 -4.90 7.67 -1.47
C ASP A 33 -4.39 8.18 -0.10
N ALA A 34 -5.29 8.43 0.85
CA ALA A 34 -4.92 8.86 2.20
C ALA A 34 -4.12 7.77 2.93
N ARG A 35 -4.56 6.51 2.84
CA ARG A 35 -3.87 5.37 3.44
C ARG A 35 -2.50 5.13 2.81
N ARG A 36 -2.38 5.31 1.50
CA ARG A 36 -1.10 5.24 0.79
C ARG A 36 -0.14 6.33 1.26
N ALA A 37 -0.60 7.58 1.35
CA ALA A 37 0.22 8.69 1.83
C ALA A 37 0.72 8.48 3.27
N GLU A 38 -0.10 7.89 4.14
CA GLU A 38 0.30 7.52 5.51
C GLU A 38 1.41 6.47 5.52
N LEU A 39 1.29 5.42 4.71
CA LEU A 39 2.30 4.37 4.60
C LEU A 39 3.62 4.88 3.97
N GLU A 40 3.53 5.78 2.99
CA GLU A 40 4.71 6.44 2.42
C GLU A 40 5.43 7.30 3.47
N ALA A 41 4.70 8.05 4.29
CA ALA A 41 5.27 8.81 5.40
C ALA A 41 5.90 7.89 6.48
N ALA A 42 5.26 6.77 6.80
CA ALA A 42 5.79 5.77 7.73
C ALA A 42 7.10 5.15 7.21
N LYS A 43 7.17 4.83 5.91
CA LYS A 43 8.38 4.36 5.23
C LYS A 43 9.51 5.38 5.34
N GLU A 44 9.25 6.66 5.07
CA GLU A 44 10.27 7.71 5.19
C GLU A 44 10.75 7.92 6.63
N ALA A 45 9.85 7.80 7.61
CA ALA A 45 10.21 7.83 9.03
C ALA A 45 11.13 6.66 9.40
N LYS A 46 10.77 5.43 9.01
CA LYS A 46 11.59 4.24 9.26
C LYS A 46 12.95 4.29 8.56
N TYR A 47 13.00 4.81 7.34
CA TYR A 47 14.27 4.96 6.62
C TYR A 47 15.22 5.94 7.31
N ARG A 48 14.67 7.02 7.90
CA ARG A 48 15.46 7.95 8.71
C ARG A 48 15.98 7.28 9.98
N GLU A 49 15.14 6.53 10.68
CA GLU A 49 15.52 5.80 11.89
C GLU A 49 16.65 4.79 11.63
N ILE A 50 16.58 4.03 10.54
CA ILE A 50 17.65 3.11 10.11
C ILE A 50 18.95 3.87 9.85
N ARG A 51 18.87 4.97 9.09
CA ARG A 51 20.04 5.79 8.76
C ARG A 51 20.68 6.39 10.02
N ASP A 52 19.89 6.85 10.97
CA ASP A 52 20.39 7.42 12.22
C ASP A 52 21.06 6.35 13.09
N ALA A 53 20.49 5.14 13.16
CA ALA A 53 21.09 4.00 13.84
C ALA A 53 22.44 3.57 13.21
N GLU A 54 22.52 3.57 11.87
CA GLU A 54 23.76 3.31 11.13
C GLU A 54 24.82 4.40 11.40
N LEU A 55 24.41 5.67 11.47
CA LEU A 55 25.30 6.79 11.81
C LEU A 55 25.84 6.67 13.23
N ASP A 56 25.01 6.29 14.21
CA ASP A 56 25.43 6.10 15.60
C ASP A 56 26.40 4.91 15.77
N ARG A 57 26.25 3.84 14.98
CA ARG A 57 27.27 2.78 14.88
C ARG A 57 28.57 3.30 14.28
N GLY A 58 28.50 4.08 13.20
CA GLY A 58 29.68 4.70 12.58
C GLY A 58 30.44 5.63 13.54
N MET A 59 29.72 6.27 14.46
CA MET A 59 30.28 7.10 15.54
C MET A 59 30.82 6.30 16.74
N GLY A 60 30.68 4.96 16.75
CA GLY A 60 31.19 4.08 17.80
C GLY A 60 30.35 4.07 19.08
N LYS A 61 29.10 4.55 19.05
CA LYS A 61 28.21 4.58 20.23
C LYS A 61 27.54 3.24 20.53
N LEU A 62 27.54 2.31 19.58
CA LEU A 62 26.95 0.97 19.71
C LEU A 62 27.99 -0.12 19.48
N SER A 63 27.89 -1.20 20.28
CA SER A 63 28.64 -2.43 20.01
C SER A 63 28.14 -3.05 18.70
N ALA A 64 29.02 -3.80 18.02
CA ALA A 64 28.67 -4.44 16.75
C ALA A 64 27.55 -5.48 16.88
N GLU A 65 27.34 -6.01 18.09
CA GLU A 65 26.30 -7.00 18.39
C GLU A 65 24.94 -6.35 18.58
N ASP A 66 24.87 -5.28 19.38
CA ASP A 66 23.64 -4.53 19.63
C ASP A 66 23.08 -3.92 18.34
N HIS A 67 23.95 -3.34 17.50
CA HIS A 67 23.51 -2.82 16.19
C HIS A 67 23.00 -3.93 15.26
N ARG A 68 23.50 -5.17 15.33
CA ARG A 68 22.99 -6.25 14.46
C ARG A 68 21.60 -6.73 14.88
N THR A 69 21.23 -6.55 16.15
CA THR A 69 19.89 -6.84 16.63
C THR A 69 18.95 -5.73 16.18
N THR A 70 19.29 -4.48 16.46
CA THR A 70 18.48 -3.30 16.06
C THR A 70 18.32 -3.18 14.54
N ASP A 71 19.37 -3.38 13.74
CA ASP A 71 19.28 -3.33 12.27
C ASP A 71 18.32 -4.39 11.72
N ARG A 72 18.23 -5.56 12.37
CA ARG A 72 17.35 -6.64 11.93
C ARG A 72 15.89 -6.34 12.25
N GLU A 73 15.61 -5.86 13.45
CA GLU A 73 14.27 -5.44 13.88
C GLU A 73 13.76 -4.30 12.97
N LEU A 74 14.58 -3.26 12.76
CA LEU A 74 14.21 -2.14 11.88
C LEU A 74 13.99 -2.56 10.43
N ARG A 75 14.76 -3.54 9.91
CA ARG A 75 14.55 -4.10 8.57
C ARG A 75 13.28 -4.93 8.47
N GLU A 76 12.96 -5.72 9.49
CA GLU A 76 11.70 -6.48 9.53
C GLU A 76 10.49 -5.54 9.46
N GLU A 77 10.49 -4.49 10.29
CA GLU A 77 9.43 -3.46 10.26
C GLU A 77 9.35 -2.74 8.91
N ALA A 78 10.50 -2.41 8.29
CA ALA A 78 10.53 -1.80 6.98
C ALA A 78 9.96 -2.73 5.88
N ILE A 79 10.21 -4.04 5.97
CA ILE A 79 9.68 -5.04 5.04
C ILE A 79 8.16 -5.15 5.18
N GLU A 80 7.62 -5.09 6.39
CA GLU A 80 6.16 -5.12 6.60
C GLU A 80 5.48 -3.90 5.96
N ILE A 81 6.01 -2.70 6.18
CA ILE A 81 5.49 -1.47 5.54
C ILE A 81 5.53 -1.56 4.01
N LEU A 82 6.60 -2.13 3.45
CA LEU A 82 6.72 -2.33 1.99
C LEU A 82 5.70 -3.34 1.46
N ARG A 83 5.43 -4.43 2.19
CA ARG A 83 4.41 -5.41 1.80
C ARG A 83 3.00 -4.81 1.80
N GLU A 84 2.70 -3.96 2.77
CA GLU A 84 1.41 -3.26 2.82
C GLU A 84 1.25 -2.27 1.67
N LEU A 85 2.31 -1.54 1.30
CA LEU A 85 2.33 -0.68 0.12
C LEU A 85 2.14 -1.48 -1.18
N ASP A 86 2.85 -2.60 -1.36
CA ASP A 86 2.70 -3.45 -2.54
C ASP A 86 1.28 -4.01 -2.69
N ALA A 87 0.64 -4.38 -1.56
CA ALA A 87 -0.73 -4.85 -1.53
C ALA A 87 -1.74 -3.77 -1.94
N LEU A 88 -1.51 -2.51 -1.54
CA LEU A 88 -2.34 -1.37 -1.92
C LEU A 88 -2.14 -0.93 -3.38
N GLU A 89 -0.92 -1.06 -3.92
CA GLU A 89 -0.64 -0.75 -5.33
C GLU A 89 -1.18 -1.81 -6.30
N GLY A 90 -1.78 -2.90 -5.80
CA GLY A 90 -2.19 -4.04 -6.62
C GLY A 90 -1.01 -4.73 -7.30
N ARG A 91 0.22 -4.40 -6.90
CA ARG A 91 1.46 -4.95 -7.41
C ARG A 91 1.70 -6.25 -6.65
N SER A 92 0.97 -7.30 -7.02
CA SER A 92 1.24 -8.62 -6.48
C SER A 92 2.73 -8.94 -6.75
N PRO A 93 3.54 -9.28 -5.74
CA PRO A 93 4.92 -9.67 -5.94
C PRO A 93 4.92 -11.06 -6.59
N GLY A 94 4.70 -11.11 -7.90
CA GLY A 94 4.57 -12.35 -8.67
C GLY A 94 3.64 -12.21 -9.87
N GLY A 95 4.18 -11.67 -10.97
CA GLY A 95 3.59 -11.71 -12.31
C GLY A 95 4.69 -11.64 -13.35
#